data_AF-A0A832F3U2-F1
#
_entry.id   AF-A0A832F3U2-F1
#
_cell.length_a   1.000
_cell.length_b   1.000
_cell.length_c   1.000
_cell.angle_alpha   90.00
_cell.angle_beta   90.00
_cell.angle_gamma   90.00
#
_symmetry.space_group_name_H-M   'P 1'
#
loop_
_entity.id
_entity.type
_entity.pdbx_description
1 polymer ?
#
loop_
_entity_poly.entity_id
_entity_poly.type
_entity_poly.pdbx_seq_one_letter_code
_entity_poly.pdbx_strand_id
1 'polypeptide(L)'
;REVEDVRLWFEQGRVVQAEAGKGKEYLDEMLGTDPGARYLGEVAIGNNYNITRFTRNTLFDEKIGGTCHLALGASYPDTGGKNESAIHWDMVCDLRQGGEIYGDGELLHKNGQWIAS
;
A
#
# COMPACT_ATOMS: atom_id res chain seq x y z
N ARG A 1 2.54 11.12 13.38
CA ARG A 1 3.96 10.70 13.30
C ARG A 1 4.17 10.22 11.87
N GLU A 2 5.33 10.44 11.26
CA GLU A 2 5.58 10.06 9.85
C GLU A 2 6.41 8.79 9.79
N VAL A 3 6.13 7.95 8.79
CA VAL A 3 6.92 6.76 8.45
C VAL A 3 7.27 6.85 6.97
N GLU A 4 8.54 6.67 6.64
CA GLU A 4 9.07 6.83 5.27
C GLU A 4 9.94 5.63 4.88
N ASP A 5 10.08 5.40 3.58
CA ASP A 5 10.84 4.29 2.99
C ASP A 5 10.45 2.91 3.54
N VAL A 6 9.14 2.68 3.66
CA VAL A 6 8.57 1.43 4.19
C VAL A 6 8.80 0.29 3.19
N ARG A 7 9.27 -0.86 3.69
CA ARG A 7 9.31 -2.12 2.95
C ARG A 7 8.62 -3.20 3.76
N LEU A 8 7.73 -3.95 3.11
CA LEU A 8 6.94 -5.00 3.74
C LEU A 8 7.08 -6.30 2.95
N TRP A 9 7.30 -7.40 3.65
CA TRP A 9 7.31 -8.74 3.07
C TRP A 9 6.11 -9.50 3.59
N PHE A 10 5.38 -10.14 2.68
CA PHE A 10 4.15 -10.84 2.99
C PHE A 10 4.30 -12.33 2.76
N GLU A 11 3.75 -13.12 3.69
CA GLU A 11 3.49 -14.55 3.52
C GLU A 11 2.05 -14.83 3.92
N GLN A 12 1.30 -15.55 3.07
CA GLN A 12 -0.11 -15.89 3.32
C GLN A 12 -0.98 -14.67 3.69
N GLY A 13 -0.71 -13.51 3.09
CA GLY A 13 -1.42 -12.25 3.33
C GLY A 13 -1.01 -11.49 4.59
N ARG A 14 -0.04 -11.99 5.37
CA ARG A 14 0.47 -11.37 6.60
C ARG A 14 1.87 -10.78 6.40
N VAL A 15 2.10 -9.59 6.94
CA VAL A 15 3.44 -9.00 7.06
C VAL A 15 4.32 -9.82 8.01
N VAL A 16 5.35 -10.46 7.47
CA VAL A 16 6.34 -11.26 8.23
C VAL A 16 7.62 -10.48 8.52
N GLN A 17 7.95 -9.49 7.69
CA GLN A 17 9.07 -8.57 7.89
C GLN A 17 8.64 -7.16 7.48
N ALA A 18 9.11 -6.16 8.22
CA ALA A 18 8.88 -4.75 7.95
C ALA A 18 10.14 -3.94 8.21
N GLU A 19 10.42 -2.98 7.34
CA GLU A 19 11.51 -2.01 7.46
C GLU A 19 10.97 -0.61 7.18
N ALA A 20 11.65 0.41 7.71
CA ALA A 20 11.40 1.81 7.43
C ALA A 20 12.69 2.60 7.54
N GLY A 21 12.91 3.57 6.65
CA GLY A 21 14.02 4.51 6.75
C GLY A 21 13.82 5.52 7.87
N LYS A 22 12.57 5.85 8.18
CA LYS A 22 12.17 6.75 9.27
C LYS A 22 10.91 6.23 9.95
N GLY A 23 10.83 6.34 11.27
CA GLY A 23 9.62 6.01 12.05
C GLY A 23 9.42 4.51 12.28
N LYS A 24 10.50 3.72 12.32
CA LYS A 24 10.43 2.25 12.48
C LYS A 24 9.70 1.80 13.74
N GLU A 25 9.94 2.46 14.87
CA GLU A 25 9.26 2.11 16.13
C GLU A 25 7.76 2.35 16.04
N TYR A 26 7.35 3.41 15.34
CA TYR A 26 5.93 3.70 15.14
C TYR A 26 5.29 2.73 14.14
N LEU A 27 6.01 2.34 13.08
CA LEU A 27 5.58 1.25 12.19
C LEU A 27 5.36 -0.04 12.99
N ASP A 28 6.28 -0.41 13.87
CA ASP A 28 6.15 -1.62 14.70
C ASP A 28 4.99 -1.53 15.70
N GLU A 29 4.77 -0.37 16.30
CA GLU A 29 3.61 -0.09 17.16
C GLU A 29 2.31 -0.32 16.39
N MET A 30 2.19 0.27 15.19
CA MET A 30 1.00 0.11 14.34
C MET A 30 0.78 -1.36 13.95
N LEU A 31 1.83 -2.06 13.49
CA LEU A 31 1.79 -3.49 13.17
C LEU A 31 1.52 -4.39 14.40
N GLY A 32 1.66 -3.86 15.61
CA GLY A 32 1.39 -4.53 16.88
C GLY A 32 0.01 -4.21 17.48
N THR A 33 -0.81 -3.40 16.80
CA THR A 33 -2.08 -2.88 17.36
C THR A 33 -3.04 -4.01 17.75
N ASP A 34 -3.20 -5.00 16.88
CA ASP A 34 -4.08 -6.16 17.08
C ASP A 34 -3.71 -7.30 16.12
N PRO A 35 -4.35 -8.49 16.22
CA PRO A 35 -4.03 -9.62 15.34
C PRO A 35 -4.24 -9.35 13.84
N GLY A 36 -5.14 -8.44 13.47
CA GLY A 36 -5.47 -8.09 12.08
C GLY A 36 -4.56 -7.01 11.48
N ALA A 37 -3.85 -6.24 12.31
CA ALA A 37 -3.01 -5.11 11.90
C ALA A 37 -1.85 -5.47 10.95
N ARG A 38 -1.49 -6.76 10.85
CA ARG A 38 -0.45 -7.27 9.94
C ARG A 38 -0.99 -7.84 8.64
N TYR A 39 -2.30 -7.85 8.46
CA TYR A 39 -2.91 -8.39 7.26
C TYR A 39 -3.34 -7.27 6.32
N LEU A 40 -3.35 -7.60 5.04
CA LEU A 40 -3.78 -6.72 3.98
C LEU A 40 -5.30 -6.48 4.05
N GLY A 41 -5.70 -5.22 4.16
CA GLY A 41 -7.10 -4.79 4.09
C GLY A 41 -7.51 -4.31 2.70
N GLU A 42 -6.59 -3.68 1.98
CA GLU A 42 -6.81 -3.13 0.64
C GLU A 42 -5.51 -3.07 -0.16
N VAL A 43 -5.65 -3.23 -1.49
CA VAL A 43 -4.65 -2.82 -2.47
C VAL A 43 -5.38 -2.07 -3.58
N ALA A 44 -4.89 -0.90 -3.96
CA ALA A 44 -5.32 -0.27 -5.20
C ALA A 44 -4.18 0.41 -5.95
N ILE A 45 -4.48 0.78 -7.19
CA ILE A 45 -3.54 1.41 -8.13
C ILE A 45 -4.10 2.77 -8.51
N GLY A 46 -3.29 3.80 -8.35
CA GLY A 46 -3.64 5.16 -8.72
C GLY A 46 -3.63 5.31 -10.24
N ASN A 47 -4.78 5.73 -10.80
CA ASN A 47 -5.02 5.79 -12.24
C ASN A 47 -5.33 7.21 -12.75
N ASN A 48 -5.30 8.24 -11.89
CA ASN A 48 -5.55 9.61 -12.30
C ASN A 48 -4.26 10.33 -12.68
N TYR A 49 -3.85 10.19 -13.94
CA TYR A 49 -2.63 10.80 -14.49
C TYR A 49 -2.68 12.33 -14.60
N ASN A 50 -3.85 12.96 -14.38
CA ASN A 50 -3.97 14.41 -14.37
C ASN A 50 -3.49 15.04 -13.05
N ILE A 51 -3.36 14.25 -11.99
CA ILE A 51 -2.82 14.70 -10.70
C ILE A 51 -1.32 14.39 -10.72
N THR A 52 -0.48 15.43 -10.77
CA THR A 52 0.98 15.27 -10.96
C THR A 52 1.80 15.63 -9.73
N ARG A 53 1.20 16.23 -8.70
CA ARG A 53 1.88 16.72 -7.50
C ARG A 53 1.35 16.04 -6.24
N PHE A 54 2.25 15.47 -5.45
CA PHE A 54 1.93 15.02 -4.10
C PHE A 54 1.52 16.18 -3.21
N THR A 55 0.40 15.99 -2.52
CA THR A 55 -0.21 16.98 -1.64
C THR A 55 0.07 16.72 -0.17
N ARG A 56 0.68 15.56 0.16
CA ARG A 56 0.82 15.04 1.54
C ARG A 56 -0.52 14.80 2.22
N ASN A 57 -1.55 14.58 1.41
CA ASN A 57 -2.87 14.19 1.86
C ASN A 57 -3.21 12.88 1.17
N THR A 58 -3.27 11.81 1.95
CA THR A 58 -3.49 10.43 1.48
C THR A 58 -4.66 10.32 0.52
N LEU A 59 -5.79 10.99 0.81
CA LEU A 59 -7.00 10.92 -0.02
C LEU A 59 -6.79 11.39 -1.47
N PHE A 60 -5.88 12.33 -1.69
CA PHE A 60 -5.54 12.80 -3.03
C PHE A 60 -4.38 12.02 -3.62
N ASP A 61 -3.39 11.68 -2.79
CA ASP A 61 -2.15 11.06 -3.22
C ASP A 61 -2.35 9.59 -3.65
N GLU A 62 -3.31 8.87 -3.06
CA GLU A 62 -3.68 7.51 -3.47
C GLU A 62 -4.28 7.45 -4.89
N LYS A 63 -4.81 8.56 -5.39
CA LYS A 63 -5.44 8.62 -6.72
C LYS A 63 -4.45 8.94 -7.84
N ILE A 64 -3.23 9.40 -7.50
CA ILE A 64 -2.22 9.84 -8.47
C ILE A 64 -1.87 8.71 -9.44
N GLY A 65 -1.93 9.01 -10.75
CA GLY A 65 -1.52 8.07 -11.78
C GLY A 65 -0.09 7.55 -11.57
N GLY A 66 0.05 6.23 -11.49
CA GLY A 66 1.35 5.57 -11.34
C GLY A 66 1.82 5.39 -9.90
N THR A 67 0.94 5.57 -8.91
CA THR A 67 1.15 5.08 -7.54
C THR A 67 0.41 3.75 -7.33
N CYS A 68 0.78 3.02 -6.28
CA CYS A 68 -0.13 2.08 -5.65
C CYS A 68 -0.33 2.47 -4.19
N HIS A 69 -1.47 2.12 -3.64
CA HIS A 69 -1.71 2.21 -2.20
C HIS A 69 -2.05 0.84 -1.64
N LEU A 70 -1.67 0.67 -0.38
CA LEU A 70 -1.88 -0.53 0.38
C LEU A 70 -2.35 -0.15 1.77
N ALA A 71 -3.45 -0.74 2.21
CA ALA A 71 -3.94 -0.58 3.58
C ALA A 71 -3.65 -1.85 4.39
N LEU A 72 -3.02 -1.70 5.55
CA LEU A 72 -2.92 -2.76 6.56
C LEU A 72 -4.06 -2.64 7.58
N GLY A 73 -4.56 -3.79 8.04
CA GLY A 73 -5.68 -3.87 8.96
C GLY A 73 -7.01 -4.05 8.26
N ALA A 74 -8.06 -3.43 8.80
CA ALA A 74 -9.44 -3.72 8.49
C ALA A 74 -9.74 -3.63 6.99
N SER A 75 -10.36 -4.67 6.45
CA SER A 75 -10.90 -4.63 5.10
C SER A 75 -12.28 -3.97 5.08
N TYR A 76 -12.64 -3.34 3.98
CA TYR A 76 -14.02 -2.86 3.78
C TYR A 76 -14.99 -4.05 3.66
N PRO A 77 -16.04 -4.14 4.50
CA PRO A 77 -16.97 -5.27 4.46
C PRO A 77 -17.63 -5.48 3.09
N ASP A 78 -17.91 -4.38 2.38
CA ASP A 78 -18.58 -4.38 1.08
C ASP A 78 -17.71 -4.95 -0.05
N THR A 79 -16.40 -5.13 0.16
CA THR A 79 -15.49 -5.76 -0.81
C THR A 79 -15.34 -7.27 -0.60
N GLY A 80 -16.02 -7.84 0.41
CA GLY A 80 -15.93 -9.26 0.77
C GLY A 80 -14.68 -9.63 1.58
N GLY A 81 -13.89 -8.62 1.99
CA GLY A 81 -12.78 -8.81 2.91
C GLY A 81 -13.25 -9.27 4.29
N LYS A 82 -12.41 -10.06 4.97
CA LYS A 82 -12.71 -10.65 6.28
C LYS A 82 -11.73 -10.21 7.37
N ASN A 83 -10.80 -9.31 7.05
CA ASN A 83 -9.81 -8.88 8.02
C ASN A 83 -10.45 -7.84 8.93
N GLU A 84 -10.47 -8.14 10.23
CA GLU A 84 -10.96 -7.25 11.28
C GLU A 84 -9.76 -6.70 12.05
N SER A 85 -9.70 -5.38 12.20
CA SER A 85 -8.63 -4.69 12.91
C SER A 85 -9.13 -3.32 13.39
N ALA A 86 -8.50 -2.76 14.41
CA ALA A 86 -8.73 -1.40 14.87
C ALA A 86 -8.10 -0.35 13.95
N ILE A 87 -7.20 -0.76 13.05
CA ILE A 87 -6.55 0.13 12.09
C ILE A 87 -7.01 -0.17 10.67
N HIS A 88 -7.07 0.85 9.83
CA HIS A 88 -7.03 0.75 8.38
C HIS A 88 -5.98 1.79 7.97
N TRP A 89 -4.76 1.33 7.71
CA TRP A 89 -3.61 2.22 7.61
C TRP A 89 -3.01 2.22 6.22
N ASP A 90 -3.31 3.28 5.48
CA ASP A 90 -2.86 3.50 4.11
C ASP A 90 -1.38 3.87 4.02
N MET A 91 -0.70 3.20 3.11
CA MET A 91 0.66 3.49 2.67
C MET A 91 0.64 3.67 1.16
N VAL A 92 1.17 4.80 0.68
CA VAL A 92 1.27 5.10 -0.75
C VAL A 92 2.69 4.85 -1.22
N CYS A 93 2.83 4.11 -2.33
CA CYS A 93 4.10 3.83 -2.99
C CYS A 93 4.11 4.47 -4.38
N ASP A 94 5.12 5.29 -4.67
CA ASP A 94 5.33 5.85 -6.00
C ASP A 94 6.06 4.84 -6.89
N LEU A 95 5.38 4.36 -7.93
CA LEU A 95 5.93 3.34 -8.84
C LEU A 95 6.59 3.95 -10.07
N ARG A 96 6.59 5.27 -10.23
CA ARG A 96 7.08 5.94 -11.44
C ARG A 96 8.59 5.81 -11.63
N GLN A 97 9.33 5.50 -10.58
CA GLN A 97 10.79 5.33 -10.61
C GLN A 97 11.18 3.86 -10.43
N GLY A 98 10.94 3.03 -11.45
CA GLY A 98 11.38 1.63 -11.45
C GLY A 98 10.41 0.64 -10.83
N GLY A 99 9.20 1.06 -10.44
CA GLY A 99 8.19 0.19 -9.87
C GLY A 99 7.53 -0.72 -10.92
N GLU A 100 7.24 -1.96 -10.53
CA GLU A 100 6.61 -2.97 -11.37
C GLU A 100 5.46 -3.64 -10.60
N ILE A 101 4.36 -3.94 -11.28
CA ILE A 101 3.26 -4.77 -10.76
C ILE A 101 3.09 -5.95 -11.70
N TYR A 102 3.08 -7.14 -11.11
CA TYR A 102 2.83 -8.40 -11.81
C TYR A 102 1.51 -8.99 -11.33
N GLY A 103 0.73 -9.56 -12.25
CA GLY A 103 -0.47 -10.36 -11.96
C GLY A 103 -0.38 -11.67 -12.71
N ASP A 104 -0.65 -12.79 -12.04
CA ASP A 104 -0.56 -14.14 -12.61
C ASP A 104 0.77 -14.46 -13.32
N GLY A 105 1.86 -13.82 -12.86
CA GLY A 105 3.20 -13.95 -13.45
C GLY A 105 3.48 -13.04 -14.65
N GLU A 106 2.50 -12.27 -15.12
CA GLU A 106 2.62 -11.32 -16.22
C GLU A 106 2.86 -9.90 -15.72
N LEU A 107 3.73 -9.16 -16.39
CA LEU A 107 3.99 -7.76 -16.08
C LEU A 107 2.83 -6.89 -16.60
N LEU A 108 2.08 -6.28 -15.68
CA LEU A 108 0.89 -5.49 -16.01
C LEU A 108 1.16 -3.98 -15.99
N HIS A 109 2.08 -3.54 -15.13
CA HIS A 109 2.35 -2.11 -14.93
C HIS A 109 3.83 -1.88 -14.62
N LYS A 110 4.44 -0.89 -15.28
CA LYS A 110 5.86 -0.57 -15.16
C LYS A 110 6.08 0.95 -15.19
N ASN A 111 6.92 1.45 -14.31
CA ASN A 111 7.27 2.88 -14.22
C ASN A 111 6.04 3.78 -14.15
N GLY A 112 5.02 3.38 -13.40
CA GLY A 112 3.79 4.16 -13.26
C GLY A 112 2.81 4.06 -14.44
N GLN A 113 3.02 3.17 -15.41
CA GLN A 113 2.17 3.04 -16.60
C GLN A 113 1.68 1.60 -16.77
N TRP A 114 0.42 1.46 -17.21
CA TRP A 114 -0.10 0.17 -17.68
C TRP A 114 0.62 -0.27 -18.95
N ILE A 115 0.99 -1.54 -19.03
CA ILE A 115 1.52 -2.13 -20.25
C ILE A 115 0.32 -2.60 -21.07
N ALA A 116 0.18 -2.10 -22.30
CA ALA A 116 -0.84 -2.58 -23.22
C ALA A 116 -0.57 -4.04 -23.59
N SER A 117 -1.60 -4.87 -23.47
CA SER A 117 -1.64 -6.21 -24.05
C SER A 117 -1.84 -6.19 -25.56
#